data_AF-A0A917N5R4-F1
#
_entry.id   AF-A0A917N5R4-F1
#
_cell.length_a   1.000
_cell.length_b   1.000
_cell.length_c   1.000
_cell.angle_alpha   90.00
_cell.angle_beta   90.00
_cell.angle_gamma   90.00
#
_symmetry.space_group_name_H-M   'P 1'
#
loop_
_entity.id
_entity.type
_entity.pdbx_description
1 polymer ?
#
loop_
_entity_poly.entity_id
_entity_poly.type
_entity_poly.pdbx_seq_one_letter_code
_entity_poly.pdbx_strand_id
1 'polypeptide(L)'
;MMNEQMIREQICDVCNKMWQLGWVAANDGNVSVKLDDNTFLCTPTGISKSFITPEKLIKIDKDANILEAEGDFRPSSEIKMHLRVYKEREDVGAVVHGHPPVSTGFALAQIPLDSYSLIENAIVIGSVPITPFGKPSTNEVPDSIAPYLPEHDVLLLANHGALAVGSDIITAFYRMESLELVAKTTFYARMLLGGKQEEEIPRDELETLFDMRKNYQVTGKHPGYKKYS
;
A
#
# COMPACT_ATOMS: atom_id res chain seq x y z
N MET A 1 5.29 14.36 -18.93
CA MET A 1 3.98 14.50 -18.28
C MET A 1 3.06 13.45 -18.87
N MET A 2 2.49 12.59 -18.03
CA MET A 2 1.57 11.54 -18.48
C MET A 2 0.18 12.16 -18.62
N ASN A 3 -0.59 11.75 -19.64
CA ASN A 3 -1.94 12.26 -19.85
C ASN A 3 -2.83 11.87 -18.66
N GLU A 4 -3.61 12.80 -18.10
CA GLU A 4 -4.54 12.54 -16.98
C GLU A 4 -5.48 11.36 -17.31
N GLN A 5 -5.95 11.27 -18.56
CA GLN A 5 -6.78 10.16 -19.02
C GLN A 5 -6.07 8.81 -18.88
N MET A 6 -4.78 8.72 -19.21
CA MET A 6 -4.01 7.49 -19.03
C MET A 6 -3.87 7.11 -17.55
N ILE A 7 -3.70 8.11 -16.68
CA ILE A 7 -3.64 7.87 -15.22
C ILE A 7 -4.98 7.32 -14.72
N ARG A 8 -6.11 7.90 -15.18
CA ARG A 8 -7.46 7.41 -14.85
C ARG A 8 -7.64 5.96 -15.27
N GLU A 9 -7.25 5.61 -16.50
CA GLU A 9 -7.30 4.23 -17.01
C GLU A 9 -6.44 3.27 -16.19
N GLN A 10 -5.23 3.67 -15.79
CA GLN A 10 -4.37 2.86 -14.93
C GLN A 10 -4.97 2.64 -13.53
N ILE A 11 -5.60 3.66 -12.94
CA ILE A 11 -6.33 3.51 -11.67
C ILE A 11 -7.45 2.48 -11.84
N CYS A 12 -8.21 2.54 -12.94
CA CYS A 12 -9.27 1.56 -13.21
C CYS A 12 -8.72 0.14 -13.38
N ASP A 13 -7.61 -0.04 -14.10
CA ASP A 13 -6.94 -1.35 -14.25
C ASP A 13 -6.50 -1.91 -12.90
N VAL A 14 -5.83 -1.09 -12.07
CA VAL A 14 -5.42 -1.50 -10.71
C VAL A 14 -6.63 -1.84 -9.83
N CYS A 15 -7.69 -1.05 -9.86
CA CYS A 15 -8.93 -1.35 -9.13
C CYS A 15 -9.53 -2.71 -9.54
N ASN A 16 -9.56 -3.00 -10.84
CA ASN A 16 -10.05 -4.28 -11.35
C ASN A 16 -9.15 -5.45 -10.94
N LYS A 17 -7.82 -5.29 -11.00
CA LYS A 17 -6.86 -6.30 -10.54
C LYS A 17 -6.99 -6.60 -9.05
N MET A 18 -7.09 -5.56 -8.22
CA MET A 18 -7.32 -5.73 -6.78
C MET A 18 -8.58 -6.54 -6.50
N TRP A 19 -9.67 -6.28 -7.23
CA TRP A 19 -10.90 -7.05 -7.10
C TRP A 19 -10.76 -8.49 -7.59
N GLN A 20 -10.13 -8.72 -8.75
CA GLN A 20 -9.89 -10.05 -9.30
C GLN A 20 -9.02 -10.92 -8.38
N LEU A 21 -8.05 -10.30 -7.70
CA LEU A 21 -7.16 -10.97 -6.74
C LEU A 21 -7.80 -11.16 -5.36
N GLY A 22 -9.02 -10.65 -5.15
CA GLY A 22 -9.75 -10.77 -3.89
C GLY A 22 -9.17 -9.95 -2.75
N TRP A 23 -8.45 -8.85 -3.05
CA TRP A 23 -7.89 -7.94 -2.04
C TRP A 23 -8.88 -6.88 -1.59
N VAL A 24 -10.02 -6.78 -2.27
CA VAL A 24 -11.11 -5.86 -1.96
C VAL A 24 -12.43 -6.58 -2.16
N ALA A 25 -13.40 -6.28 -1.30
CA ALA A 25 -14.73 -6.85 -1.31
C ALA A 25 -15.80 -5.76 -1.16
N ALA A 26 -16.96 -5.99 -1.79
CA ALA A 26 -18.05 -5.02 -1.83
C ALA A 26 -17.57 -3.64 -2.34
N ASN A 27 -17.41 -2.65 -1.46
CA ASN A 27 -17.01 -1.29 -1.79
C ASN A 27 -15.79 -0.80 -1.00
N ASP A 28 -15.06 -1.71 -0.35
CA ASP A 28 -13.87 -1.41 0.43
C ASP A 28 -12.63 -1.09 -0.45
N GLY A 29 -11.51 -0.83 0.23
CA GLY A 29 -10.26 -0.41 -0.40
C GLY A 29 -10.37 0.97 -1.05
N ASN A 30 -9.24 1.56 -1.41
CA ASN A 30 -9.21 2.82 -2.13
C ASN A 30 -7.85 3.05 -2.80
N VAL A 31 -7.88 3.82 -3.88
CA VAL A 31 -6.71 4.13 -4.69
C VAL A 31 -6.69 5.63 -4.93
N SER A 32 -5.49 6.22 -4.93
CA SER A 32 -5.29 7.60 -5.36
C SER A 32 -3.97 7.79 -6.09
N VAL A 33 -3.90 8.82 -6.92
CA VAL A 33 -2.69 9.24 -7.64
C VAL A 33 -2.57 10.77 -7.54
N LYS A 34 -1.36 11.25 -7.26
CA LYS A 34 -0.99 12.67 -7.29
C LYS A 34 -0.69 13.11 -8.72
N LEU A 35 -1.23 14.26 -9.11
CA LEU A 35 -1.02 14.89 -10.41
C LEU A 35 0.06 15.99 -10.34
N ASP A 36 0.56 16.40 -11.51
CA ASP A 36 1.64 17.38 -11.65
C ASP A 36 1.27 18.77 -11.10
N ASP A 37 -0.02 19.11 -11.06
CA ASP A 37 -0.57 20.36 -10.50
C ASP A 37 -0.81 20.30 -8.97
N ASN A 38 -0.31 19.26 -8.29
CA ASN A 38 -0.54 18.96 -6.87
C ASN A 38 -2.02 18.75 -6.49
N THR A 39 -2.86 18.36 -7.45
CA THR A 39 -4.17 17.77 -7.19
C THR A 39 -4.09 16.24 -7.17
N PHE A 40 -5.19 15.58 -6.80
CA PHE A 40 -5.21 14.13 -6.63
C PHE A 40 -6.43 13.51 -7.30
N LEU A 41 -6.23 12.43 -8.06
CA LEU A 41 -7.32 11.54 -8.47
C LEU A 41 -7.53 10.49 -7.38
N CYS A 42 -8.77 10.15 -7.08
CA CYS A 42 -9.09 9.11 -6.11
C CYS A 42 -10.38 8.35 -6.45
N THR A 43 -10.47 7.13 -5.93
CA THR A 43 -11.69 6.32 -6.04
C THR A 43 -12.82 6.88 -5.16
N PRO A 44 -14.07 6.91 -5.66
CA PRO A 44 -15.24 7.32 -4.88
C PRO A 44 -15.57 6.28 -3.79
N THR A 45 -16.23 6.75 -2.73
CA THR A 45 -16.85 5.89 -1.71
C THR A 45 -18.06 5.14 -2.27
N GLY A 46 -18.39 4.00 -1.67
CA GLY A 46 -19.63 3.27 -1.97
C GLY A 46 -19.65 2.47 -3.27
N ILE A 47 -18.56 2.47 -4.04
CA ILE A 47 -18.47 1.76 -5.33
C ILE A 47 -17.43 0.64 -5.25
N SER A 48 -17.82 -0.55 -5.72
CA SER A 48 -16.90 -1.67 -5.92
C SER A 48 -15.78 -1.30 -6.88
N LYS A 49 -14.56 -1.74 -6.57
CA LYS A 49 -13.40 -1.54 -7.42
C LYS A 49 -13.54 -2.21 -8.79
N SER A 50 -14.41 -3.21 -8.93
CA SER A 50 -14.81 -3.82 -10.21
C SER A 50 -15.67 -2.92 -11.11
N PHE A 51 -16.26 -1.84 -10.58
CA PHE A 51 -17.17 -0.95 -11.32
C PHE A 51 -16.62 0.48 -11.50
N ILE A 52 -15.35 0.68 -11.16
CA ILE A 52 -14.67 1.97 -11.34
C ILE A 52 -14.38 2.19 -12.83
N THR A 53 -14.74 3.37 -13.33
CA THR A 53 -14.44 3.85 -14.68
C THR A 53 -13.76 5.23 -14.57
N PRO A 54 -13.08 5.71 -15.62
CA PRO A 54 -12.37 6.99 -15.59
C PRO A 54 -13.23 8.18 -15.15
N GLU A 55 -14.51 8.18 -15.53
CA GLU A 55 -15.48 9.25 -15.26
C GLU A 55 -15.91 9.27 -13.79
N LYS A 56 -15.90 8.11 -13.13
CA LYS A 56 -16.27 7.97 -11.71
C LYS A 56 -15.16 8.41 -10.76
N LEU A 57 -13.94 8.60 -11.25
CA LEU A 57 -12.83 9.07 -10.45
C LEU A 57 -13.01 10.55 -10.10
N ILE A 58 -12.67 10.88 -8.86
CA ILE A 58 -12.84 12.21 -8.30
C ILE A 58 -11.48 12.91 -8.28
N LYS A 59 -11.45 14.16 -8.73
CA LYS A 59 -10.30 15.06 -8.57
C LYS A 59 -10.50 15.92 -7.33
N ILE A 60 -9.53 15.92 -6.43
CA ILE A 60 -9.54 16.69 -5.18
C ILE A 60 -8.27 17.53 -5.01
N ASP A 61 -8.34 18.56 -4.19
CA ASP A 61 -7.17 19.27 -3.70
C ASP A 61 -6.56 18.60 -2.44
N LYS A 62 -5.49 19.20 -1.90
CA LYS A 62 -4.78 18.74 -0.70
C LYS A 62 -5.62 18.76 0.59
N ASP A 63 -6.70 19.53 0.60
CA ASP A 63 -7.62 19.68 1.74
C ASP A 63 -8.87 18.79 1.56
N ALA A 64 -8.85 17.90 0.55
CA ALA A 64 -9.93 17.02 0.14
C ALA A 64 -11.19 17.74 -0.39
N ASN A 65 -11.07 18.99 -0.82
CA ASN A 65 -12.17 19.65 -1.54
C ASN A 65 -12.27 19.06 -2.95
N ILE A 66 -13.51 18.80 -3.38
CA ILE A 66 -13.80 18.25 -4.70
C ILE A 66 -13.62 19.35 -5.75
N LEU A 67 -12.72 19.11 -6.70
CA LEU A 67 -12.49 19.97 -7.87
C LEU A 67 -13.28 19.47 -9.07
N GLU A 68 -13.39 18.15 -9.22
CA GLU A 68 -14.12 17.49 -10.30
C GLU A 68 -14.69 16.15 -9.81
N ALA A 69 -15.96 15.89 -10.09
CA ALA A 69 -16.62 14.61 -9.86
C ALA A 69 -17.83 14.47 -10.78
N GLU A 70 -18.14 13.24 -11.20
CA GLU A 70 -19.43 12.95 -11.80
C GLU A 70 -20.53 12.90 -10.70
N GLY A 71 -21.56 13.72 -10.87
CA GLY A 71 -22.72 13.74 -9.98
C GLY A 71 -22.37 13.98 -8.50
N ASP A 72 -22.96 13.18 -7.61
CA ASP A 72 -22.82 13.29 -6.16
C ASP A 72 -21.73 12.37 -5.57
N PHE A 73 -20.82 11.86 -6.39
CA PHE A 73 -19.74 11.04 -5.87
C PHE A 73 -18.88 11.83 -4.87
N ARG A 74 -18.43 11.11 -3.83
CA ARG A 74 -17.60 11.63 -2.76
C ARG A 74 -16.36 10.76 -2.60
N PRO A 75 -15.20 11.33 -2.23
CA PRO A 75 -14.00 10.54 -1.99
C PRO A 75 -14.23 9.54 -0.86
N SER A 76 -13.42 8.48 -0.81
CA SER A 76 -13.36 7.56 0.33
C SER A 76 -13.19 8.33 1.64
N SER A 77 -13.82 7.87 2.73
CA SER A 77 -13.61 8.44 4.06
C SER A 77 -12.17 8.30 4.56
N GLU A 78 -11.39 7.41 3.93
CA GLU A 78 -9.99 7.16 4.24
C GLU A 78 -9.02 7.96 3.37
N ILE A 79 -9.52 8.86 2.53
CA ILE A 79 -8.67 9.73 1.71
C ILE A 79 -7.69 10.56 2.55
N LYS A 80 -8.03 10.84 3.82
CA LYS A 80 -7.15 11.50 4.79
C LYS A 80 -5.85 10.72 5.03
N MET A 81 -5.90 9.39 5.00
CA MET A 81 -4.71 8.53 5.11
C MET A 81 -3.79 8.74 3.91
N HIS A 82 -4.35 8.79 2.70
CA HIS A 82 -3.60 9.02 1.46
C HIS A 82 -2.98 10.42 1.43
N LEU A 83 -3.75 11.45 1.80
CA LEU A 83 -3.26 12.84 1.87
C LEU A 83 -2.16 13.01 2.92
N ARG A 84 -2.21 12.26 4.04
CA ARG A 84 -1.11 12.21 5.00
C ARG A 84 0.16 11.65 4.37
N VAL A 85 0.06 10.57 3.59
CA VAL A 85 1.21 10.03 2.83
C VAL A 85 1.82 11.10 1.92
N TYR A 86 1.02 11.72 1.05
CA TYR A 86 1.53 12.72 0.11
C TYR A 86 2.14 13.96 0.78
N LYS A 87 1.66 14.31 1.99
CA LYS A 87 2.20 15.41 2.78
C LYS A 87 3.60 15.08 3.34
N GLU A 88 3.82 13.84 3.75
CA GLU A 88 5.08 13.43 4.40
C GLU A 88 6.13 12.89 3.42
N ARG A 89 5.70 12.48 2.23
CA ARG A 89 6.52 11.80 1.24
C ARG A 89 6.35 12.42 -0.14
N GLU A 90 7.26 13.32 -0.50
CA GLU A 90 7.28 13.96 -1.83
C GLU A 90 7.56 12.99 -2.98
N ASP A 91 8.23 11.87 -2.70
CA ASP A 91 8.57 10.83 -3.67
C ASP A 91 7.40 9.90 -4.01
N VAL A 92 6.26 10.03 -3.30
CA VAL A 92 5.06 9.22 -3.55
C VAL A 92 4.16 9.89 -4.57
N GLY A 93 3.92 9.19 -5.67
CA GLY A 93 2.96 9.57 -6.71
C GLY A 93 1.64 8.80 -6.64
N ALA A 94 1.58 7.67 -5.93
CA ALA A 94 0.34 6.90 -5.78
C ALA A 94 0.26 6.13 -4.46
N VAL A 95 -0.98 5.88 -4.03
CA VAL A 95 -1.30 5.13 -2.81
C VAL A 95 -2.41 4.12 -3.11
N VAL A 96 -2.19 2.88 -2.68
CA VAL A 96 -3.11 1.75 -2.80
C VAL A 96 -3.38 1.20 -1.40
N HIS A 97 -4.65 1.17 -1.01
CA HIS A 97 -5.12 0.54 0.21
C HIS A 97 -6.10 -0.58 -0.12
N GLY A 98 -5.94 -1.72 0.54
CA GLY A 98 -6.86 -2.84 0.45
C GLY A 98 -6.71 -3.81 1.61
N HIS A 99 -7.39 -4.94 1.48
CA HIS A 99 -7.48 -6.02 2.46
C HIS A 99 -7.03 -7.37 1.88
N PRO A 100 -5.77 -7.51 1.37
CA PRO A 100 -5.27 -8.82 0.93
C PRO A 100 -5.39 -9.85 2.07
N PRO A 101 -6.02 -11.02 1.86
CA PRO A 101 -6.46 -11.87 2.97
C PRO A 101 -5.35 -12.36 3.88
N VAL A 102 -4.20 -12.77 3.34
CA VAL A 102 -3.13 -13.30 4.19
C VAL A 102 -2.39 -12.17 4.90
N SER A 103 -2.07 -11.09 4.20
CA SER A 103 -1.49 -9.88 4.79
C SER A 103 -2.34 -9.33 5.93
N THR A 104 -3.65 -9.25 5.70
CA THR A 104 -4.63 -8.83 6.72
C THR A 104 -4.68 -9.85 7.87
N GLY A 105 -4.53 -11.14 7.59
CA GLY A 105 -4.37 -12.18 8.62
C GLY A 105 -3.18 -11.95 9.56
N PHE A 106 -2.02 -11.54 9.03
CA PHE A 106 -0.86 -11.14 9.84
C PHE A 106 -1.16 -9.90 10.70
N ALA A 107 -1.81 -8.88 10.11
CA ALA A 107 -2.24 -7.69 10.84
C ALA A 107 -3.24 -8.02 11.98
N LEU A 108 -4.16 -8.96 11.75
CA LEU A 108 -5.11 -9.44 12.76
C LEU A 108 -4.41 -10.24 13.87
N ALA A 109 -3.42 -11.05 13.51
CA ALA A 109 -2.63 -11.84 14.44
C ALA A 109 -1.60 -11.00 15.23
N GLN A 110 -1.44 -9.72 14.91
CA GLN A 110 -0.41 -8.85 15.48
C GLN A 110 1.01 -9.38 15.24
N ILE A 111 1.23 -9.97 14.06
CA ILE A 111 2.53 -10.52 13.66
C ILE A 111 3.08 -9.67 12.50
N PRO A 112 4.15 -8.88 12.71
CA PRO A 112 4.76 -8.12 11.63
C PRO A 112 5.35 -9.04 10.56
N LEU A 113 5.49 -8.52 9.34
CA LEU A 113 6.17 -9.20 8.23
C LEU A 113 7.59 -8.65 8.11
N ASP A 114 8.40 -8.94 9.12
CA ASP A 114 9.75 -8.42 9.29
C ASP A 114 10.84 -9.47 9.18
N SER A 115 10.48 -10.68 8.74
CA SER A 115 11.41 -11.76 8.42
C SER A 115 12.16 -11.52 7.11
N TYR A 116 13.44 -11.86 7.11
CA TYR A 116 14.35 -11.71 5.97
C TYR A 116 14.69 -13.05 5.31
N SER A 117 13.73 -13.98 5.28
CA SER A 117 13.91 -15.33 4.70
C SER A 117 13.60 -15.43 3.21
N LEU A 118 13.01 -14.38 2.64
CA LEU A 118 12.67 -14.31 1.22
C LEU A 118 13.39 -13.12 0.57
N ILE A 119 14.12 -13.40 -0.51
CA ILE A 119 14.96 -12.40 -1.20
C ILE A 119 14.10 -11.25 -1.74
N GLU A 120 12.96 -11.58 -2.33
CA GLU A 120 12.00 -10.62 -2.89
C GLU A 120 11.52 -9.65 -1.81
N ASN A 121 11.26 -10.15 -0.59
CA ASN A 121 10.90 -9.29 0.55
C ASN A 121 12.03 -8.31 0.87
N ALA A 122 13.25 -8.83 1.03
CA ALA A 122 14.41 -8.06 1.44
C ALA A 122 14.77 -6.93 0.45
N ILE A 123 14.51 -7.11 -0.84
CA ILE A 123 14.80 -6.11 -1.88
C ILE A 123 13.65 -5.12 -2.05
N VAL A 124 12.41 -5.63 -2.22
CA VAL A 124 11.32 -4.82 -2.77
C VAL A 124 10.61 -4.00 -1.69
N ILE A 125 10.20 -4.64 -0.60
CA ILE A 125 9.34 -4.00 0.42
C ILE A 125 9.98 -3.91 1.82
N GLY A 126 11.06 -4.67 2.06
CA GLY A 126 11.77 -4.71 3.33
C GLY A 126 10.93 -5.28 4.46
N SER A 127 11.32 -4.98 5.71
CA SER A 127 10.48 -5.31 6.86
C SER A 127 9.21 -4.45 6.85
N VAL A 128 8.06 -5.09 7.01
CA VAL A 128 6.75 -4.42 7.04
C VAL A 128 6.20 -4.38 8.47
N PRO A 129 6.09 -3.19 9.08
CA PRO A 129 5.55 -3.04 10.42
C PRO A 129 4.02 -3.17 10.44
N ILE A 130 3.48 -3.34 11.64
CA ILE A 130 2.07 -3.12 11.94
C ILE A 130 1.93 -1.77 12.63
N THR A 131 1.10 -0.88 12.07
CA THR A 131 0.79 0.41 12.69
C THR A 131 -0.19 0.23 13.85
N PRO A 132 -0.15 1.09 14.89
CA PRO A 132 -1.17 1.10 15.92
C PRO A 132 -2.60 1.19 15.35
N PHE A 133 -3.56 0.59 16.05
CA PHE A 133 -4.97 0.69 15.69
C PHE A 133 -5.39 2.17 15.66
N GLY A 134 -6.10 2.53 14.59
CA GLY A 134 -6.79 3.81 14.47
C GLY A 134 -8.18 3.57 13.92
N LYS A 135 -9.16 4.31 14.44
CA LYS A 135 -10.54 4.20 13.95
C LYS A 135 -10.65 4.76 12.52
N PRO A 136 -11.15 3.99 11.53
CA PRO A 136 -11.40 4.49 10.19
C PRO A 136 -12.27 5.75 10.18
N SER A 137 -12.10 6.61 9.17
CA SER A 137 -12.81 7.90 9.02
C SER A 137 -12.47 8.99 10.07
N THR A 138 -11.51 8.73 10.97
CA THR A 138 -10.96 9.73 11.90
C THR A 138 -9.55 10.18 11.48
N ASN A 139 -8.87 10.99 12.29
CA ASN A 139 -7.44 11.28 12.10
C ASN A 139 -6.53 10.21 12.73
N GLU A 140 -7.07 9.24 13.46
CA GLU A 140 -6.27 8.24 14.16
C GLU A 140 -5.49 7.34 13.19
N VAL A 141 -6.06 6.93 12.06
CA VAL A 141 -5.34 6.14 11.04
C VAL A 141 -4.22 6.95 10.36
N PRO A 142 -4.47 8.18 9.85
CA PRO A 142 -3.39 9.06 9.39
C PRO A 142 -2.27 9.25 10.42
N ASP A 143 -2.62 9.47 11.69
CA ASP A 143 -1.63 9.74 12.73
C ASP A 143 -0.88 8.47 13.16
N SER A 144 -1.50 7.28 13.05
CA SER A 144 -0.85 6.01 13.37
C SER A 144 0.16 5.56 12.31
N ILE A 145 -0.04 5.92 11.04
CA ILE A 145 0.90 5.56 9.96
C ILE A 145 2.10 6.52 9.86
N ALA A 146 1.93 7.78 10.25
CA ALA A 146 2.90 8.86 10.06
C ALA A 146 4.33 8.53 10.57
N PRO A 147 4.52 7.95 11.77
CA PRO A 147 5.87 7.62 12.27
C PRO A 147 6.64 6.61 11.39
N TYR A 148 5.95 5.84 10.54
CA TYR A 148 6.54 4.80 9.72
C TYR A 148 6.80 5.26 8.27
N LEU A 149 6.10 6.31 7.82
CA LEU A 149 6.22 6.81 6.46
C LEU A 149 7.63 7.24 6.04
N PRO A 150 8.53 7.76 6.91
CA PRO A 150 9.88 8.11 6.48
C PRO A 150 10.72 6.95 5.94
N GLU A 151 10.42 5.71 6.35
CA GLU A 151 11.25 4.54 6.08
C GLU A 151 10.55 3.44 5.27
N HIS A 152 9.21 3.38 5.32
CA HIS A 152 8.45 2.28 4.75
C HIS A 152 7.63 2.70 3.53
N ASP A 153 7.59 1.80 2.55
CA ASP A 153 6.69 1.92 1.39
C ASP A 153 5.43 1.04 1.52
N VAL A 154 5.42 0.13 2.50
CA VAL A 154 4.34 -0.80 2.78
C VAL A 154 4.12 -0.89 4.27
N LEU A 155 2.86 -0.86 4.70
CA LEU A 155 2.44 -0.94 6.10
C LEU A 155 1.28 -1.93 6.24
N LEU A 156 1.30 -2.74 7.29
CA LEU A 156 0.12 -3.42 7.80
C LEU A 156 -0.62 -2.50 8.78
N LEU A 157 -1.95 -2.49 8.72
CA LEU A 157 -2.80 -1.68 9.58
C LEU A 157 -3.49 -2.60 10.60
N ALA A 158 -3.20 -2.45 11.90
CA ALA A 158 -3.75 -3.31 12.95
C ALA A 158 -5.28 -3.43 12.85
N ASN A 159 -5.76 -4.68 12.81
CA ASN A 159 -7.19 -5.02 12.72
C ASN A 159 -7.93 -4.44 11.49
N HIS A 160 -7.21 -4.05 10.45
CA HIS A 160 -7.80 -3.38 9.30
C HIS A 160 -7.37 -4.00 7.98
N GLY A 161 -6.13 -3.76 7.53
CA GLY A 161 -5.71 -4.08 6.17
C GLY A 161 -4.25 -3.76 5.89
N ALA A 162 -3.96 -3.31 4.67
CA ALA A 162 -2.63 -2.90 4.25
C ALA A 162 -2.65 -1.59 3.45
N LEU A 163 -1.52 -0.88 3.48
CA LEU A 163 -1.26 0.32 2.72
C LEU A 163 0.05 0.15 1.95
N ALA A 164 0.03 0.42 0.65
CA ALA A 164 1.22 0.46 -0.18
C ALA A 164 1.31 1.79 -0.94
N VAL A 165 2.50 2.35 -1.03
CA VAL A 165 2.78 3.61 -1.73
C VAL A 165 3.76 3.37 -2.86
N GLY A 166 3.77 4.23 -3.88
CA GLY A 166 4.65 4.11 -5.04
C GLY A 166 4.96 5.46 -5.68
N SER A 167 6.04 5.54 -6.45
CA SER A 167 6.31 6.70 -7.33
C SER A 167 5.23 6.88 -8.40
N ASP A 168 4.53 5.81 -8.72
CA ASP A 168 3.40 5.74 -9.64
C ASP A 168 2.46 4.60 -9.19
N ILE A 169 1.30 4.53 -9.83
CA ILE A 169 0.24 3.59 -9.47
C ILE A 169 0.62 2.12 -9.68
N ILE A 170 1.47 1.84 -10.67
CA ILE A 170 1.93 0.48 -10.96
C ILE A 170 2.91 0.02 -9.87
N THR A 171 3.83 0.88 -9.47
CA THR A 171 4.77 0.64 -8.37
C THR A 171 4.03 0.40 -7.05
N ALA A 172 3.01 1.21 -6.73
CA ALA A 172 2.20 1.03 -5.53
C ALA A 172 1.44 -0.30 -5.54
N PHE A 173 0.87 -0.68 -6.71
CA PHE A 173 0.21 -1.96 -6.89
C PHE A 173 1.17 -3.16 -6.76
N TYR A 174 2.34 -3.12 -7.40
CA TYR A 174 3.34 -4.19 -7.30
C TYR A 174 3.86 -4.40 -5.87
N ARG A 175 3.91 -3.34 -5.06
CA ARG A 175 4.25 -3.45 -3.64
C ARG A 175 3.15 -4.13 -2.84
N MET A 176 1.88 -3.83 -3.11
CA MET A 176 0.75 -4.57 -2.52
C MET A 176 0.76 -6.04 -2.95
N GLU A 177 1.08 -6.33 -4.21
CA GLU A 177 1.23 -7.69 -4.73
C GLU A 177 2.36 -8.45 -4.05
N SER A 178 3.52 -7.80 -3.91
CA SER A 178 4.68 -8.33 -3.22
C SER A 178 4.36 -8.61 -1.75
N LEU A 179 3.67 -7.69 -1.07
CA LEU A 179 3.22 -7.89 0.31
C LEU A 179 2.39 -9.17 0.46
N GLU A 180 1.38 -9.35 -0.38
CA GLU A 180 0.51 -10.52 -0.29
C GLU A 180 1.24 -11.82 -0.65
N LEU A 181 2.18 -11.77 -1.60
CA LEU A 181 3.04 -12.91 -1.92
C LEU A 181 3.93 -13.29 -0.73
N VAL A 182 4.58 -12.30 -0.09
CA VAL A 182 5.43 -12.49 1.09
C VAL A 182 4.60 -13.07 2.23
N ALA A 183 3.41 -12.51 2.49
CA ALA A 183 2.51 -13.00 3.52
C ALA A 183 2.10 -14.46 3.28
N LYS A 184 1.65 -14.79 2.06
CA LYS A 184 1.28 -16.17 1.66
C LYS A 184 2.42 -17.15 1.85
N THR A 185 3.59 -16.82 1.32
CA THR A 185 4.77 -17.69 1.37
C THR A 185 5.23 -17.90 2.80
N THR A 186 5.27 -16.84 3.60
CA THR A 186 5.62 -16.90 5.03
C THR A 186 4.61 -17.74 5.81
N PHE A 187 3.31 -17.56 5.55
CA PHE A 187 2.26 -18.35 6.18
C PHE A 187 2.44 -19.85 5.90
N TYR A 188 2.64 -20.22 4.63
CA TYR A 188 2.87 -21.62 4.25
C TYR A 188 4.17 -22.18 4.84
N ALA A 189 5.26 -21.42 4.85
CA ALA A 189 6.52 -21.82 5.46
C ALA A 189 6.32 -22.15 6.95
N ARG A 190 5.66 -21.25 7.69
CA ARG A 190 5.37 -21.48 9.12
C ARG A 190 4.46 -22.69 9.33
N MET A 191 3.47 -22.92 8.47
CA MET A 191 2.65 -24.14 8.54
C MET A 191 3.50 -25.42 8.38
N LEU A 192 4.39 -25.45 7.39
CA LEU A 192 5.29 -26.59 7.15
C LEU A 192 6.28 -26.81 8.30
N LEU A 193 6.76 -25.72 8.91
CA LEU A 193 7.68 -25.73 10.05
C LEU A 193 7.00 -26.00 11.41
N GLY A 194 5.67 -26.19 11.43
CA GLY A 194 4.91 -26.43 12.66
C GLY A 194 4.80 -25.20 13.56
N GLY A 195 4.62 -24.02 12.97
CA GLY A 195 4.46 -22.73 13.64
C GLY A 195 5.78 -22.03 13.97
N LYS A 196 6.93 -22.61 13.64
CA LYS A 196 8.23 -21.99 13.84
C LYS A 196 8.51 -20.95 12.75
N GLN A 197 9.23 -19.90 13.11
CA GLN A 197 9.75 -18.94 12.14
C GLN A 197 10.77 -19.61 11.21
N GLU A 198 10.70 -19.20 9.96
CA GLU A 198 11.63 -19.50 8.88
C GLU A 198 13.06 -18.98 9.18
N GLU A 199 14.09 -19.70 8.71
CA GLU A 199 15.48 -19.24 8.83
C GLU A 199 15.73 -18.04 7.91
N GLU A 200 16.44 -17.02 8.41
CA GLU A 200 16.71 -15.80 7.67
C GLU A 200 18.00 -15.89 6.86
N ILE A 201 18.04 -15.10 5.78
CA ILE A 201 19.27 -14.89 5.01
C ILE A 201 20.33 -14.26 5.95
N PRO A 202 21.60 -14.72 5.90
CA PRO A 202 22.68 -14.14 6.68
C PRO A 202 22.79 -12.62 6.54
N ARG A 203 23.21 -11.97 7.63
CA ARG A 203 23.16 -10.50 7.75
C ARG A 203 24.04 -9.79 6.73
N ASP A 204 25.21 -10.35 6.43
CA ASP A 204 26.16 -9.87 5.42
C ASP A 204 25.61 -9.99 3.99
N GLU A 205 24.91 -11.08 3.69
CA GLU A 205 24.21 -11.25 2.41
C GLU A 205 23.04 -10.26 2.27
N LEU A 206 22.31 -9.98 3.34
CA LEU A 206 21.21 -9.00 3.31
C LEU A 206 21.66 -7.59 2.93
N GLU A 207 22.83 -7.13 3.40
CA GLU A 207 23.36 -5.83 2.99
C GLU A 207 23.63 -5.77 1.48
N THR A 208 24.13 -6.88 0.92
CA THR A 208 24.33 -7.00 -0.54
C THR A 208 22.99 -6.91 -1.28
N LEU A 209 21.94 -7.57 -0.78
CA LEU A 209 20.59 -7.50 -1.35
C LEU A 209 19.99 -6.09 -1.28
N PHE A 210 20.20 -5.37 -0.18
CA PHE A 210 19.74 -3.98 -0.04
C PHE A 210 20.40 -3.06 -1.07
N ASP A 211 21.70 -3.25 -1.34
CA ASP A 211 22.41 -2.49 -2.36
C ASP A 211 21.97 -2.81 -3.79
N MET A 212 21.50 -4.02 -4.07
CA MET A 212 20.97 -4.40 -5.39
C MET A 212 19.77 -3.55 -5.82
N ARG A 213 19.03 -2.96 -4.88
CA ARG A 213 17.92 -2.03 -5.20
C ARG A 213 18.32 -0.91 -6.14
N LYS A 214 19.54 -0.38 -6.00
CA LYS A 214 20.07 0.68 -6.87
C LYS A 214 20.21 0.18 -8.31
N ASN A 215 20.69 -1.05 -8.48
CA ASN A 215 20.88 -1.67 -9.79
C ASN A 215 19.55 -2.00 -10.47
N TYR A 216 18.55 -2.42 -9.68
CA TYR A 216 17.19 -2.67 -10.16
C TYR A 216 16.31 -1.42 -10.26
N GLN A 217 16.85 -0.24 -9.93
CA GLN A 217 16.12 1.03 -9.94
C GLN A 217 14.84 1.00 -9.10
N VAL A 218 14.85 0.27 -7.98
CA VAL A 218 13.71 0.22 -7.05
C VAL A 218 13.59 1.58 -6.36
N THR A 219 12.53 2.32 -6.68
CA THR A 219 12.25 3.65 -6.13
C THR A 219 11.80 3.58 -4.66
N GLY A 220 11.50 4.73 -4.05
CA GLY A 220 10.95 4.82 -2.69
C GLY A 220 11.95 4.59 -1.55
N LYS A 221 11.44 4.19 -0.39
CA LYS A 221 12.22 4.02 0.84
C LYS A 221 12.48 2.55 1.16
N HIS A 222 13.42 2.34 2.08
CA HIS A 222 13.73 1.03 2.63
C HIS A 222 14.18 1.18 4.08
N PRO A 223 13.68 0.36 5.01
CA PRO A 223 14.10 0.43 6.41
C PRO A 223 15.49 -0.17 6.66
N GLY A 224 16.12 -0.78 5.65
CA GLY A 224 17.31 -1.61 5.85
C GLY A 224 16.94 -2.86 6.64
N TYR A 225 17.75 -3.22 7.62
CA TYR A 225 17.41 -4.28 8.57
C TYR A 225 16.71 -3.71 9.79
N LYS A 226 15.48 -4.14 9.99
CA LYS A 226 14.65 -3.69 11.09
C LYS A 226 13.69 -4.81 11.49
N LYS A 227 13.49 -4.95 12.79
CA LYS A 227 12.59 -5.93 13.42
C LYS A 227 11.59 -5.18 14.29
N TYR A 228 10.39 -5.75 14.43
CA TYR A 228 9.31 -5.21 15.24
C TYR A 228 8.90 -6.26 16.28
N SER A 229 8.60 -5.77 17.48
CA SER A 229 8.14 -6.57 18.62
C SER A 229 6.63 -6.56 18.74
#